data_AF-A0A6H1KB92-F1
#
_entry.id   AF-A0A6H1KB92-F1
#
_cell.length_a   1.000
_cell.length_b   1.000
_cell.length_c   1.000
_cell.angle_alpha   90.00
_cell.angle_beta   90.00
_cell.angle_gamma   90.00
#
_symmetry.space_group_name_H-M   'P 1'
#
loop_
_entity.id
_entity.type
_entity.pdbx_description
1 polymer ?
#
loop_
_entity_poly.entity_id
_entity_poly.type
_entity_poly.pdbx_seq_one_letter_code
_entity_poly.pdbx_strand_id
1 'polypeptide(L)'
;MAGVTRPAVTRPHAGRRLPTSLSGGQGAGGGPGRDSSVPPPFRHHGHDADPAGPPGDPLTLLATETDLTGLDFTGLDLRPALRRDPRPRTFTRCAFTEANLRGAHLVGIRFTEADLGGVDFRDCILEDCRLAEANLRAADFNGADLRGADLGELTIAIAAQFRGAVISPDQAAQICTALGLNVIS
;
A
#
# COMPACT_ATOMS: atom_id res chain seq x y z
N MET A 1 10.53 50.12 -43.49
CA MET A 1 11.63 49.74 -42.58
C MET A 1 11.58 48.22 -42.48
N ALA A 2 12.51 47.40 -43.02
CA ALA A 2 13.95 47.30 -42.75
C ALA A 2 14.23 47.12 -41.24
N GLY A 3 14.91 46.09 -40.68
CA GLY A 3 15.53 44.82 -41.14
C GLY A 3 15.96 44.01 -39.88
N VAL A 4 16.85 43.01 -39.85
CA VAL A 4 17.68 42.32 -40.86
C VAL A 4 17.87 40.82 -40.46
N THR A 5 17.90 39.97 -41.49
CA THR A 5 18.24 38.53 -41.62
C THR A 5 19.57 37.96 -41.03
N ARG A 6 19.51 36.68 -40.55
CA ARG A 6 20.48 35.54 -40.72
C ARG A 6 21.83 35.53 -39.94
N PRO A 7 22.64 34.43 -39.93
CA PRO A 7 22.34 33.00 -39.65
C PRO A 7 23.42 32.27 -38.78
N ALA A 8 23.42 30.93 -38.77
CA ALA A 8 24.24 30.00 -37.97
C ALA A 8 25.74 29.83 -38.36
N VAL A 9 26.53 29.18 -37.47
CA VAL A 9 27.87 28.60 -37.73
C VAL A 9 27.98 27.19 -37.10
N THR A 10 28.85 26.34 -37.66
CA THR A 10 28.89 24.87 -37.50
C THR A 10 30.17 24.35 -36.81
N ARG A 11 30.10 23.12 -36.25
CA ARG A 11 31.16 22.14 -35.84
C ARG A 11 32.50 22.21 -36.62
N PRO A 12 33.68 21.69 -36.12
CA PRO A 12 33.88 20.25 -35.80
C PRO A 12 35.09 19.80 -34.89
N HIS A 13 35.33 18.46 -34.87
CA HIS A 13 36.53 17.68 -34.43
C HIS A 13 36.76 17.48 -32.92
N ALA A 14 37.35 16.38 -32.40
CA ALA A 14 37.68 15.01 -32.87
C ALA A 14 37.77 14.11 -31.59
N GLY A 15 37.89 12.77 -31.56
CA GLY A 15 38.40 11.77 -32.49
C GLY A 15 38.29 10.33 -31.91
N ARG A 16 38.77 9.33 -32.65
CA ARG A 16 38.68 7.88 -32.35
C ARG A 16 39.68 7.41 -31.28
N ARG A 17 39.36 6.36 -30.52
CA ARG A 17 40.05 5.03 -30.53
C ARG A 17 39.58 4.05 -29.43
N LEU A 18 39.12 2.87 -29.87
CA LEU A 18 39.44 1.55 -29.28
C LEU A 18 40.73 1.03 -29.99
N PRO A 19 41.32 -0.14 -29.65
CA PRO A 19 41.06 -1.10 -28.55
C PRO A 19 42.34 -1.43 -27.73
N THR A 20 42.26 -2.33 -26.73
CA THR A 20 43.17 -3.50 -26.60
C THR A 20 42.71 -4.51 -25.54
N SER A 21 43.04 -5.78 -25.80
CA SER A 21 42.80 -6.96 -24.96
C SER A 21 44.07 -7.40 -24.21
N LEU A 22 43.92 -7.88 -22.97
CA LEU A 22 44.82 -8.79 -22.22
C LEU A 22 43.91 -9.45 -21.16
N SER A 23 43.59 -10.75 -21.17
CA SER A 23 44.42 -11.97 -21.20
C SER A 23 45.38 -12.09 -20.01
N GLY A 24 45.06 -13.02 -19.10
CA GLY A 24 45.93 -13.44 -18.00
C GLY A 24 45.20 -14.18 -16.87
N GLY A 25 45.70 -15.35 -16.47
CA GLY A 25 45.42 -15.95 -15.16
C GLY A 25 44.52 -17.18 -15.12
N GLN A 26 45.01 -18.34 -15.56
CA GLN A 26 44.56 -19.62 -14.99
C GLN A 26 45.15 -19.77 -13.58
N GLY A 27 44.33 -20.22 -12.63
CA GLY A 27 44.76 -20.55 -11.27
C GLY A 27 43.83 -21.59 -10.66
N ALA A 28 44.27 -22.85 -10.63
CA ALA A 28 43.55 -23.94 -9.99
C ALA A 28 43.93 -24.03 -8.50
N GLY A 29 42.95 -24.22 -7.63
CA GLY A 29 43.14 -24.47 -6.20
C GLY A 29 41.84 -25.00 -5.59
N GLY A 30 41.89 -26.22 -5.04
CA GLY A 30 40.69 -26.91 -4.54
C GLY A 30 40.48 -26.78 -3.03
N GLY A 31 39.25 -27.04 -2.59
CA GLY A 31 38.87 -27.15 -1.17
C GLY A 31 37.36 -27.05 -0.97
N PRO A 32 36.67 -28.04 -0.35
CA PRO A 32 35.22 -28.03 -0.24
C PRO A 32 34.76 -27.16 0.94
N GLY A 33 34.53 -25.87 0.67
CA GLY A 33 33.81 -24.98 1.58
C GLY A 33 32.32 -25.29 1.57
N ARG A 34 31.77 -25.72 2.72
CA ARG A 34 30.33 -25.82 2.92
C ARG A 34 29.78 -24.40 3.08
N ASP A 35 29.02 -23.92 2.11
CA ASP A 35 28.20 -22.72 2.31
C ASP A 35 26.71 -23.11 2.30
N SER A 36 26.04 -22.77 3.40
CA SER A 36 24.66 -23.13 3.68
C SER A 36 23.71 -22.14 3.02
N SER A 37 23.58 -22.23 1.69
CA SER A 37 22.56 -21.54 0.92
C SER A 37 21.17 -22.10 1.23
N VAL A 38 20.60 -21.69 2.37
CA VAL A 38 19.18 -21.87 2.67
C VAL A 38 18.40 -20.91 1.78
N PRO A 39 17.59 -21.36 0.80
CA PRO A 39 16.72 -20.46 0.05
C PRO A 39 15.62 -19.92 0.98
N PRO A 40 15.31 -18.61 0.96
CA PRO A 40 14.24 -18.06 1.77
C PRO A 40 12.88 -18.61 1.31
N PRO A 41 11.94 -18.90 2.23
CA PRO A 41 10.67 -19.56 1.92
C PRO A 41 9.61 -18.56 1.43
N PHE A 42 9.90 -17.80 0.37
CA PHE A 42 8.92 -16.94 -0.29
C PHE A 42 8.64 -17.48 -1.69
N ARG A 43 7.76 -18.49 -1.74
CA ARG A 43 7.02 -18.77 -2.98
C ARG A 43 6.06 -17.62 -3.19
N HIS A 44 6.40 -16.71 -4.12
CA HIS A 44 5.40 -15.87 -4.77
C HIS A 44 4.26 -16.79 -5.22
N HIS A 45 3.10 -16.67 -4.58
CA HIS A 45 1.89 -17.23 -5.16
C HIS A 45 1.64 -16.41 -6.42
N GLY A 46 1.77 -17.07 -7.57
CA GLY A 46 1.23 -16.52 -8.80
C GLY A 46 -0.27 -16.41 -8.61
N HIS A 47 -0.74 -15.19 -8.32
CA HIS A 47 -2.13 -14.84 -8.53
C HIS A 47 -2.27 -14.55 -10.03
N ASP A 48 -3.26 -15.17 -10.67
CA ASP A 48 -3.43 -15.08 -12.11
C ASP A 48 -3.56 -13.61 -12.54
N ALA A 49 -2.64 -13.17 -13.40
CA ALA A 49 -2.59 -11.78 -13.84
C ALA A 49 -3.77 -11.48 -14.78
N ASP A 50 -4.70 -10.66 -14.30
CA ASP A 50 -5.76 -10.03 -15.09
C ASP A 50 -5.12 -9.32 -16.31
N PRO A 51 -5.67 -9.39 -17.54
CA PRO A 51 -4.96 -8.98 -18.76
C PRO A 51 -4.91 -7.45 -18.97
N ALA A 52 -5.12 -6.66 -17.92
CA ALA A 52 -4.80 -5.24 -17.93
C ALA A 52 -3.26 -5.08 -17.85
N GLY A 53 -2.69 -4.26 -18.74
CA GLY A 53 -1.25 -3.96 -18.71
C GLY A 53 -0.82 -3.36 -17.37
N PRO A 54 0.49 -3.37 -17.05
CA PRO A 54 0.98 -3.02 -15.72
C PRO A 54 0.39 -1.67 -15.30
N PRO A 55 -0.37 -1.60 -14.20
CA PRO A 55 -0.90 -0.32 -13.74
C PRO A 55 0.26 0.63 -13.50
N GLY A 56 0.03 1.92 -13.76
CA GLY A 56 0.99 2.96 -13.41
C GLY A 56 1.35 2.87 -11.93
N ASP A 57 2.54 3.36 -11.55
CA ASP A 57 3.01 3.37 -10.17
C ASP A 57 1.86 3.71 -9.20
N PRO A 58 1.55 2.83 -8.23
CA PRO A 58 0.36 2.96 -7.41
C PRO A 58 0.36 4.28 -6.62
N LEU A 59 1.53 4.84 -6.27
CA LEU A 59 1.62 6.14 -5.61
C LEU A 59 1.33 7.31 -6.56
N THR A 60 1.73 7.20 -7.83
CA THR A 60 1.37 8.16 -8.87
C THR A 60 -0.14 8.17 -9.14
N LEU A 61 -0.77 6.99 -9.26
CA LEU A 61 -2.23 6.89 -9.40
C LEU A 61 -2.96 7.38 -8.14
N LEU A 62 -2.44 7.08 -6.95
CA LEU A 62 -2.96 7.59 -5.68
C LEU A 62 -2.89 9.14 -5.62
N ALA A 63 -1.96 9.80 -6.30
CA ALA A 63 -1.92 11.26 -6.32
C ALA A 63 -3.12 11.87 -7.07
N THR A 64 -3.60 11.24 -8.15
CA THR A 64 -4.61 11.80 -9.07
C THR A 64 -6.00 11.19 -8.95
N GLU A 65 -6.10 9.85 -8.88
CA GLU A 65 -7.36 9.11 -9.01
C GLU A 65 -8.06 8.90 -7.66
N THR A 66 -9.39 8.98 -7.63
CA THR A 66 -10.20 8.68 -6.44
C THR A 66 -10.68 7.24 -6.37
N ASP A 67 -10.88 6.59 -7.51
CA ASP A 67 -11.33 5.19 -7.60
C ASP A 67 -10.18 4.32 -8.12
N LEU A 68 -9.63 3.50 -7.24
CA LEU A 68 -8.41 2.72 -7.46
C LEU A 68 -8.77 1.24 -7.33
N THR A 69 -8.46 0.44 -8.36
CA THR A 69 -8.88 -0.97 -8.44
C THR A 69 -7.70 -1.88 -8.74
N GLY A 70 -7.55 -2.98 -7.99
CA GLY A 70 -6.54 -4.01 -8.26
C GLY A 70 -5.09 -3.57 -8.10
N LEU A 71 -4.83 -2.49 -7.36
CA LEU A 71 -3.48 -1.96 -7.14
C LEU A 71 -2.80 -2.60 -5.92
N ASP A 72 -1.49 -2.74 -6.00
CA ASP A 72 -0.66 -3.25 -4.91
C ASP A 72 0.05 -2.11 -4.17
N PHE A 73 -0.27 -1.95 -2.89
CA PHE A 73 0.37 -1.03 -1.94
C PHE A 73 1.11 -1.79 -0.81
N THR A 74 1.35 -3.09 -0.97
CA THR A 74 1.98 -3.97 0.04
C THR A 74 3.30 -3.38 0.56
N GLY A 75 3.42 -3.27 1.88
CA GLY A 75 4.60 -2.75 2.59
C GLY A 75 4.92 -1.27 2.36
N LEU A 76 4.08 -0.51 1.65
CA LEU A 76 4.35 0.90 1.36
C LEU A 76 4.08 1.82 2.56
N ASP A 77 4.87 2.88 2.69
CA ASP A 77 4.56 3.99 3.58
C ASP A 77 3.60 4.96 2.90
N LEU A 78 2.32 4.86 3.23
CA LEU A 78 1.24 5.66 2.65
C LEU A 78 0.96 6.94 3.43
N ARG A 79 1.58 7.13 4.60
CA ARG A 79 1.43 8.36 5.41
C ARG A 79 1.75 9.63 4.61
N PRO A 80 2.80 9.71 3.76
CA PRO A 80 3.06 10.92 2.97
C PRO A 80 1.94 11.26 1.98
N ALA A 81 1.24 10.24 1.45
CA ALA A 81 0.18 10.41 0.46
C ALA A 81 -1.20 10.67 1.08
N LEU A 82 -1.51 10.04 2.21
CA LEU A 82 -2.88 10.03 2.77
C LEU A 82 -3.05 10.78 4.11
N ARG A 83 -1.99 11.04 4.88
CA ARG A 83 -2.11 11.61 6.25
C ARG A 83 -2.79 12.98 6.34
N ARG A 84 -2.82 13.74 5.25
CA ARG A 84 -3.40 15.09 5.15
C ARG A 84 -4.28 15.26 3.92
N ASP A 85 -4.70 14.17 3.28
CA ASP A 85 -5.51 14.22 2.07
C ASP A 85 -6.99 13.96 2.42
N PRO A 86 -7.84 15.00 2.46
CA PRO A 86 -9.25 14.86 2.83
C PRO A 86 -10.11 14.31 1.66
N ARG A 87 -9.50 13.96 0.52
CA ARG A 87 -10.24 13.45 -0.64
C ARG A 87 -10.79 12.04 -0.30
N PRO A 88 -12.12 11.82 -0.37
CA PRO A 88 -12.69 10.49 -0.26
C PRO A 88 -12.24 9.65 -1.45
N ARG A 89 -12.01 8.36 -1.21
CA ARG A 89 -11.43 7.41 -2.18
C ARG A 89 -12.10 6.06 -2.07
N THR A 90 -12.24 5.36 -3.19
CA THR A 90 -12.63 3.94 -3.22
C THR A 90 -11.40 3.10 -3.57
N PHE A 91 -11.08 2.12 -2.74
CA PHE A 91 -10.09 1.10 -3.04
C PHE A 91 -10.82 -0.24 -3.21
N THR A 92 -10.87 -0.74 -4.44
CA THR A 92 -11.59 -1.97 -4.80
C THR A 92 -10.59 -3.08 -5.10
N ARG A 93 -10.59 -4.17 -4.33
CA ARG A 93 -9.65 -5.31 -4.51
C ARG A 93 -8.17 -4.90 -4.58
N CYS A 94 -7.80 -3.82 -3.89
CA CYS A 94 -6.41 -3.40 -3.74
C CYS A 94 -5.75 -4.14 -2.57
N ALA A 95 -4.46 -4.43 -2.68
CA ALA A 95 -3.65 -4.99 -1.60
C ALA A 95 -2.95 -3.87 -0.84
N PHE A 96 -2.95 -3.94 0.49
CA PHE A 96 -2.25 -3.04 1.41
C PHE A 96 -1.43 -3.82 2.44
N THR A 97 -1.14 -5.09 2.18
CA THR A 97 -0.60 -6.00 3.20
C THR A 97 0.68 -5.44 3.82
N GLU A 98 0.74 -5.35 5.15
CA GLU A 98 1.84 -4.72 5.92
C GLU A 98 2.12 -3.22 5.60
N ALA A 99 1.20 -2.52 4.92
CA ALA A 99 1.36 -1.08 4.63
C ALA A 99 1.25 -0.20 5.89
N ASN A 100 1.88 0.97 5.84
CA ASN A 100 1.94 1.91 6.95
C ASN A 100 1.03 3.12 6.72
N LEU A 101 -0.02 3.25 7.54
CA LEU A 101 -0.92 4.39 7.58
C LEU A 101 -0.84 5.16 8.91
N ARG A 102 0.07 4.77 9.82
CA ARG A 102 0.15 5.22 11.22
C ARG A 102 -0.03 6.73 11.43
N GLY A 103 -1.02 7.12 12.21
CA GLY A 103 -1.32 8.52 12.51
C GLY A 103 -1.82 9.34 11.33
N ALA A 104 -2.48 8.69 10.36
CA ALA A 104 -3.21 9.33 9.27
C ALA A 104 -4.63 9.73 9.69
N HIS A 105 -5.12 10.86 9.16
CA HIS A 105 -6.53 11.21 9.19
C HIS A 105 -7.11 10.83 7.83
N LEU A 106 -7.88 9.74 7.82
CA LEU A 106 -8.57 9.20 6.65
C LEU A 106 -10.03 9.65 6.72
N VAL A 107 -10.52 10.27 5.65
CA VAL A 107 -11.88 10.83 5.58
C VAL A 107 -12.61 10.25 4.37
N GLY A 108 -13.76 9.61 4.60
CA GLY A 108 -14.63 9.09 3.54
C GLY A 108 -14.00 8.01 2.66
N ILE A 109 -12.99 7.28 3.15
CA ILE A 109 -12.31 6.22 2.40
C ILE A 109 -13.12 4.92 2.49
N ARG A 110 -13.39 4.31 1.33
CA ARG A 110 -14.10 3.03 1.21
C ARG A 110 -13.13 1.94 0.76
N PHE A 111 -12.93 0.93 1.61
CA PHE A 111 -12.15 -0.27 1.31
C PHE A 111 -13.11 -1.42 0.98
N THR A 112 -13.31 -1.68 -0.31
CA THR A 112 -14.23 -2.69 -0.84
C THR A 112 -13.41 -3.89 -1.33
N GLU A 113 -13.62 -5.07 -0.72
CA GLU A 113 -12.89 -6.30 -1.06
C GLU A 113 -11.35 -6.15 -0.96
N ALA A 114 -10.84 -5.14 -0.23
CA ALA A 114 -9.42 -4.82 -0.14
C ALA A 114 -8.70 -5.71 0.90
N ASP A 115 -7.45 -6.08 0.62
CA ASP A 115 -6.61 -6.79 1.59
C ASP A 115 -5.86 -5.78 2.47
N LEU A 116 -6.30 -5.62 3.72
CA LEU A 116 -5.69 -4.76 4.74
C LEU A 116 -4.89 -5.58 5.77
N GLY A 117 -4.47 -6.80 5.41
CA GLY A 117 -3.78 -7.70 6.32
C GLY A 117 -2.49 -7.10 6.89
N GLY A 118 -2.36 -7.03 8.22
CA GLY A 118 -1.15 -6.51 8.87
C GLY A 118 -0.91 -5.00 8.74
N VAL A 119 -1.87 -4.21 8.23
CA VAL A 119 -1.73 -2.75 8.10
C VAL A 119 -1.56 -2.06 9.47
N ASP A 120 -0.62 -1.11 9.55
CA ASP A 120 -0.44 -0.23 10.72
C ASP A 120 -1.43 0.95 10.66
N PHE A 121 -2.57 0.80 11.35
CA PHE A 121 -3.58 1.85 11.57
C PHE A 121 -3.44 2.54 12.94
N ARG A 122 -2.31 2.36 13.66
CA ARG A 122 -2.19 2.92 15.03
C ARG A 122 -2.25 4.44 15.02
N ASP A 123 -2.90 5.00 16.04
CA ASP A 123 -3.20 6.43 16.18
C ASP A 123 -3.93 7.09 14.98
N CYS A 124 -4.52 6.31 14.06
CA CYS A 124 -5.27 6.86 12.92
C CYS A 124 -6.64 7.41 13.32
N ILE A 125 -7.19 8.32 12.52
CA ILE A 125 -8.60 8.74 12.58
C ILE A 125 -9.27 8.28 11.30
N LEU A 126 -10.36 7.52 11.40
CA LEU A 126 -11.09 6.95 10.27
C LEU A 126 -12.54 7.51 10.26
N GLU A 127 -12.65 8.75 9.82
CA GLU A 127 -13.90 9.53 9.78
C GLU A 127 -14.70 9.17 8.51
N ASP A 128 -15.96 8.78 8.66
CA ASP A 128 -16.86 8.33 7.57
C ASP A 128 -16.27 7.24 6.64
N CYS A 129 -15.30 6.46 7.13
CA CYS A 129 -14.66 5.39 6.38
C CYS A 129 -15.47 4.08 6.41
N ARG A 130 -15.38 3.26 5.36
CA ARG A 130 -15.99 1.91 5.29
C ARG A 130 -14.94 0.82 5.21
N LEU A 131 -15.03 -0.13 6.13
CA LEU A 131 -14.16 -1.31 6.28
C LEU A 131 -14.94 -2.64 6.19
N ALA A 132 -16.27 -2.61 6.08
CA ALA A 132 -17.20 -3.74 6.16
C ALA A 132 -16.87 -4.98 5.30
N GLU A 133 -16.12 -4.81 4.21
CA GLU A 133 -15.81 -5.86 3.22
C GLU A 133 -14.29 -6.08 3.05
N ALA A 134 -13.47 -5.50 3.91
CA ALA A 134 -12.01 -5.60 3.84
C ALA A 134 -11.48 -6.78 4.68
N ASN A 135 -10.38 -7.41 4.24
CA ASN A 135 -9.65 -8.37 5.06
C ASN A 135 -8.79 -7.63 6.08
N LEU A 136 -9.21 -7.63 7.35
CA LEU A 136 -8.55 -6.92 8.45
C LEU A 136 -7.58 -7.80 9.26
N ARG A 137 -7.26 -9.00 8.78
CA ARG A 137 -6.47 -9.99 9.53
C ARG A 137 -5.12 -9.42 9.98
N ALA A 138 -4.91 -9.39 11.29
CA ALA A 138 -3.68 -8.90 11.93
C ALA A 138 -3.34 -7.41 11.70
N ALA A 139 -4.26 -6.61 11.17
CA ALA A 139 -4.12 -5.15 11.18
C ALA A 139 -4.07 -4.60 12.63
N ASP A 140 -3.27 -3.56 12.86
CA ASP A 140 -3.08 -2.96 14.19
C ASP A 140 -3.86 -1.64 14.31
N PHE A 141 -4.94 -1.65 15.09
CA PHE A 141 -5.80 -0.51 15.37
C PHE A 141 -5.55 0.14 16.74
N ASN A 142 -4.39 -0.10 17.38
CA ASN A 142 -4.13 0.45 18.71
C ASN A 142 -4.15 2.00 18.70
N GLY A 143 -5.03 2.60 19.51
CA GLY A 143 -5.21 4.06 19.56
C GLY A 143 -5.97 4.65 18.36
N ALA A 144 -6.45 3.83 17.41
CA ALA A 144 -7.20 4.32 16.26
C ALA A 144 -8.61 4.78 16.66
N ASP A 145 -9.09 5.86 16.05
CA ASP A 145 -10.46 6.36 16.19
C ASP A 145 -11.33 5.85 15.04
N LEU A 146 -12.26 4.94 15.36
CA LEU A 146 -13.21 4.31 14.44
C LEU A 146 -14.65 4.82 14.65
N ARG A 147 -14.85 5.88 15.43
CA ARG A 147 -16.19 6.43 15.72
C ARG A 147 -16.86 6.89 14.41
N GLY A 148 -18.01 6.31 14.10
CA GLY A 148 -18.76 6.60 12.87
C GLY A 148 -18.30 5.83 11.64
N ALA A 149 -17.18 5.10 11.70
CA ALA A 149 -16.77 4.21 10.62
C ALA A 149 -17.77 3.06 10.45
N ASP A 150 -18.03 2.70 9.19
CA ASP A 150 -18.82 1.54 8.81
C ASP A 150 -17.93 0.28 8.88
N LEU A 151 -18.01 -0.40 10.03
CA LEU A 151 -17.28 -1.63 10.33
C LEU A 151 -18.02 -2.90 9.85
N GLY A 152 -19.15 -2.75 9.14
CA GLY A 152 -20.01 -3.86 8.73
C GLY A 152 -20.78 -4.48 9.90
N GLU A 153 -21.15 -5.76 9.77
CA GLU A 153 -21.83 -6.50 10.82
C GLU A 153 -20.85 -6.82 11.97
N LEU A 154 -20.95 -6.07 13.06
CA LEU A 154 -20.08 -6.21 14.23
C LEU A 154 -20.34 -7.49 15.03
N THR A 155 -19.73 -8.60 14.59
CA THR A 155 -19.61 -9.83 15.38
C THR A 155 -18.46 -9.74 16.40
N ILE A 156 -18.43 -10.62 17.40
CA ILE A 156 -17.31 -10.70 18.37
C ILE A 156 -15.97 -11.01 17.71
N ALA A 157 -15.96 -11.83 16.65
CA ALA A 157 -14.74 -12.15 15.90
C ALA A 157 -14.19 -10.94 15.12
N ILE A 158 -15.08 -10.04 14.66
CA ILE A 158 -14.72 -8.79 14.01
C ILE A 158 -14.28 -7.76 15.06
N ALA A 159 -15.06 -7.56 16.12
CA ALA A 159 -14.74 -6.65 17.23
C ALA A 159 -13.36 -6.94 17.88
N ALA A 160 -12.96 -8.21 17.96
CA ALA A 160 -11.66 -8.61 18.49
C ALA A 160 -10.45 -8.10 17.65
N GLN A 161 -10.65 -7.78 16.37
CA GLN A 161 -9.60 -7.23 15.49
C GLN A 161 -9.34 -5.75 15.80
N PHE A 162 -10.33 -5.00 16.28
CA PHE A 162 -10.23 -3.58 16.64
C PHE A 162 -9.70 -3.34 18.08
N ARG A 163 -8.84 -4.23 18.58
CA ARG A 163 -8.39 -4.19 19.99
C ARG A 163 -7.60 -2.92 20.28
N GLY A 164 -8.15 -2.08 21.16
CA GLY A 164 -7.53 -0.82 21.58
C GLY A 164 -7.88 0.38 20.70
N ALA A 165 -8.79 0.20 19.74
CA ALA A 165 -9.43 1.31 19.04
C ALA A 165 -10.51 1.98 19.92
N VAL A 166 -10.88 3.21 19.55
CA VAL A 166 -12.01 3.96 20.09
C VAL A 166 -13.22 3.76 19.17
N ILE A 167 -14.35 3.36 19.74
CA ILE A 167 -15.62 3.14 19.03
C ILE A 167 -16.73 4.00 19.66
N SER A 168 -17.84 4.20 18.93
CA SER A 168 -19.02 4.92 19.42
C SER A 168 -19.88 4.06 20.36
N PRO A 169 -20.76 4.68 21.17
CA PRO A 169 -21.76 3.94 21.95
C PRO A 169 -22.65 3.03 21.09
N ASP A 170 -22.99 3.46 19.87
CA ASP A 170 -23.83 2.68 18.95
C ASP A 170 -23.10 1.43 18.43
N GLN A 171 -21.82 1.57 18.07
CA GLN A 171 -20.95 0.42 17.69
C GLN A 171 -20.79 -0.55 18.87
N ALA A 172 -20.65 -0.04 20.10
CA ALA A 172 -20.62 -0.89 21.30
C ALA A 172 -21.98 -1.60 21.55
N ALA A 173 -23.10 -0.91 21.34
CA ALA A 173 -24.44 -1.48 21.46
C ALA A 173 -24.69 -2.59 20.42
N GLN A 174 -24.20 -2.42 19.18
CA GLN A 174 -24.24 -3.44 18.13
C GLN A 174 -23.48 -4.71 18.56
N ILE A 175 -22.27 -4.58 19.13
CA ILE A 175 -21.49 -5.73 19.65
C ILE A 175 -22.25 -6.44 20.78
N CYS A 176 -22.87 -5.70 21.70
CA CYS A 176 -23.71 -6.29 22.75
C CYS A 176 -24.95 -7.00 22.17
N THR A 177 -25.57 -6.45 21.13
CA THR A 177 -26.72 -7.07 20.45
C THR A 177 -26.30 -8.35 19.70
N ALA A 178 -25.10 -8.37 19.12
CA ALA A 178 -24.51 -9.57 18.51
C ALA A 178 -24.18 -10.68 19.53
N LEU A 179 -24.10 -10.35 20.83
CA LEU A 179 -24.05 -11.33 21.93
C LEU A 179 -25.45 -11.82 22.38
N GLY A 180 -26.53 -11.32 21.76
CA GLY A 180 -27.91 -11.57 22.18
C GLY A 180 -28.34 -10.76 23.41
N LEU A 181 -27.64 -9.66 23.74
CA LEU A 181 -28.00 -8.79 24.86
C LEU A 181 -28.93 -7.67 24.40
N ASN A 182 -29.98 -7.42 25.18
CA ASN A 182 -30.86 -6.27 24.97
C ASN A 182 -30.20 -5.00 25.53
N VAL A 183 -29.79 -4.09 24.64
CA VAL A 183 -29.28 -2.77 25.02
C VAL A 183 -30.44 -1.78 25.05
N ILE A 184 -30.54 -0.99 26.12
CA ILE A 184 -31.48 0.11 26.26
C ILE A 184 -30.71 1.44 26.15
N SER A 185 -31.28 2.38 25.38
CA SER A 185 -30.75 3.73 25.10
C SER A 185 -31.33 4.78 26.05
#